data_AF-A0A1B6HAZ9-F1
#
_entry.id   AF-A0A1B6HAZ9-F1
#
_cell.length_a   1.000
_cell.length_b   1.000
_cell.length_c   1.000
_cell.angle_alpha   90.00
_cell.angle_beta   90.00
_cell.angle_gamma   90.00
#
_symmetry.space_group_name_H-M   'P 1'
#
loop_
_entity.id
_entity.type
_entity.pdbx_description
1 polymer ?
#
loop_
_entity_poly.entity_id
_entity_poly.type
_entity_poly.pdbx_seq_one_letter_code
_entity_poly.pdbx_strand_id
1 'polypeptide(L)'
;PTSEWVASWKSKLPLQTIMRLLQVLVPQVEKICIDKGLTDESEILKFLQHGTLVGLLPVPHPILIRKYQANSGTTTWFRTYMWGVIYLRNVDPPIWYDTDVKLFEIQRV
;
A
#
# COMPACT_ATOMS: atom_id res chain seq x y z
N PRO A 1 -13.08 33.73 -13.81
CA PRO A 1 -12.20 33.32 -12.69
C PRO A 1 -11.37 34.51 -12.17
N THR A 2 -11.42 34.79 -10.85
CA THR A 2 -10.63 35.86 -10.23
C THR A 2 -9.20 35.39 -9.92
N SER A 3 -8.24 36.31 -9.91
CA SER A 3 -6.86 36.05 -9.49
C SER A 3 -6.78 35.44 -8.08
N GLU A 4 -7.61 35.94 -7.18
CA GLU A 4 -7.76 35.45 -5.80
C GLU A 4 -8.23 33.99 -5.75
N TRP A 5 -9.23 33.64 -6.57
CA TRP A 5 -9.70 32.26 -6.67
C TRP A 5 -8.58 31.33 -7.15
N VAL A 6 -7.81 31.73 -8.19
CA VAL A 6 -6.68 30.94 -8.69
C VAL A 6 -5.59 30.77 -7.62
N ALA A 7 -5.23 31.85 -6.93
CA ALA A 7 -4.21 31.81 -5.87
C ALA A 7 -4.64 30.91 -4.70
N SER A 8 -5.93 30.88 -4.36
CA SER A 8 -6.47 30.12 -3.23
C SER A 8 -6.29 28.60 -3.33
N TRP A 9 -6.27 28.05 -4.55
CA TRP A 9 -6.05 26.62 -4.77
C TRP A 9 -4.64 26.31 -5.29
N LYS A 10 -4.00 27.23 -6.03
CA LYS A 10 -2.63 27.04 -6.54
C LYS A 10 -1.63 26.73 -5.44
N SER A 11 -1.71 27.42 -4.30
CA SER A 11 -0.81 27.21 -3.16
C SER A 11 -1.01 25.86 -2.45
N LYS A 12 -2.15 25.22 -2.67
CA LYS A 12 -2.50 23.90 -2.08
C LYS A 12 -2.09 22.73 -2.95
N LEU A 13 -1.61 22.98 -4.18
CA LEU A 13 -1.17 21.91 -5.06
C LEU A 13 0.16 21.33 -4.57
N PRO A 14 0.27 20.01 -4.38
CA PRO A 14 1.49 19.35 -3.95
C PRO A 14 2.51 19.22 -5.10
N LEU A 15 3.02 20.34 -5.62
CA LEU A 15 3.93 20.36 -6.78
C LEU A 15 5.39 20.10 -6.44
N GLN A 16 5.75 20.01 -5.16
CA GLN A 16 7.15 19.92 -4.71
C GLN A 16 7.92 18.76 -5.35
N THR A 17 7.29 17.60 -5.48
CA THR A 17 7.88 16.42 -6.12
C THR A 17 8.22 16.69 -7.59
N ILE A 18 7.27 17.23 -8.36
CA ILE A 18 7.46 17.55 -9.78
C ILE A 18 8.51 18.65 -9.96
N MET A 19 8.48 19.68 -9.12
CA MET A 19 9.48 20.76 -9.15
C MET A 19 10.89 20.22 -8.90
N ARG A 20 11.06 19.32 -7.94
CA ARG A 20 12.36 18.69 -7.63
C ARG A 20 12.86 17.81 -8.77
N LEU A 21 11.95 17.09 -9.44
CA LEU A 21 12.27 16.32 -10.64
C LEU A 21 12.76 17.23 -11.77
N LEU A 22 12.02 18.29 -12.07
CA LEU A 22 12.36 19.23 -13.15
C LEU A 22 13.71 19.93 -12.89
N GLN A 23 14.00 20.33 -11.65
CA GLN A 23 15.27 20.94 -11.28
C GLN A 23 16.50 20.09 -11.65
N VAL A 24 16.35 18.77 -11.72
CA VAL A 24 17.44 17.86 -12.06
C VAL A 24 17.36 17.41 -13.52
N LEU A 25 16.16 17.06 -14.01
CA LEU A 25 16.00 16.52 -15.36
C LEU A 25 16.22 17.58 -16.45
N VAL A 26 15.79 18.83 -16.24
CA VAL A 26 15.96 19.91 -17.22
C VAL A 26 17.44 20.14 -17.57
N PRO A 27 18.35 20.41 -16.61
CA PRO A 27 19.76 20.63 -16.95
C PRO A 27 20.44 19.38 -17.54
N GLN A 28 19.97 18.17 -17.20
CA GLN A 28 20.48 16.93 -17.81
C GLN A 28 20.07 16.80 -19.28
N VAL A 29 18.82 17.14 -19.60
CA VAL A 29 18.32 17.15 -20.98
C VAL A 29 19.00 18.25 -21.79
N GLU A 30 19.16 19.46 -21.23
CA GLU A 30 19.90 20.54 -21.90
C GLU A 30 21.35 20.13 -22.21
N LYS A 31 22.02 19.49 -21.25
CA LYS A 31 23.40 19.01 -21.43
C LYS A 31 23.50 17.93 -22.51
N ILE A 32 22.62 16.93 -22.54
CA ILE A 32 22.69 15.87 -23.56
C ILE A 32 22.38 16.40 -24.96
N CYS A 33 21.48 17.38 -25.08
CA CYS A 33 21.21 18.05 -26.35
C CYS A 33 22.45 18.75 -26.90
N ILE A 34 23.23 19.41 -26.03
CA ILE A 34 24.48 20.09 -26.41
C ILE A 34 25.59 19.06 -26.71
N ASP A 35 25.85 18.13 -25.79
CA ASP A 35 26.99 17.22 -25.85
C ASP A 35 26.88 16.22 -27.01
N LYS A 36 25.66 15.78 -27.33
CA LYS A 36 25.42 14.76 -28.38
C LYS A 36 24.81 15.34 -29.66
N GLY A 37 24.54 16.65 -29.71
CA GLY A 37 23.79 17.26 -30.81
C GLY A 37 22.39 16.65 -30.98
N LEU A 38 21.79 16.21 -29.87
CA LEU A 38 20.54 15.46 -29.86
C LEU A 38 19.37 16.43 -30.11
N THR A 39 18.67 16.26 -31.23
CA THR A 39 17.53 17.13 -31.61
C THR A 39 16.21 16.37 -31.73
N ASP A 40 16.23 15.04 -31.65
CA ASP A 40 15.04 14.21 -31.82
C ASP A 40 14.31 13.98 -30.49
N GLU A 41 13.01 14.24 -30.48
CA GLU A 41 12.14 14.05 -29.31
C GLU A 41 12.12 12.58 -28.86
N SER A 42 12.16 11.64 -29.81
CA SER A 42 12.10 10.21 -29.48
C SER A 42 13.31 9.75 -28.67
N GLU A 43 14.48 10.36 -28.90
CA GLU A 43 15.70 10.07 -28.15
C GLU A 43 15.68 10.69 -26.75
N ILE A 44 15.11 11.89 -26.61
CA ILE A 44 14.89 12.52 -25.29
C ILE A 44 13.92 11.65 -24.47
N LEU A 45 12.84 11.17 -25.07
CA LEU A 45 11.89 10.26 -24.41
C LEU A 45 12.57 8.96 -23.97
N LYS A 46 13.43 8.36 -24.81
CA LYS A 46 14.22 7.18 -24.44
C LYS A 46 15.15 7.48 -23.27
N PHE A 47 15.82 8.64 -23.25
CA PHE A 47 16.66 9.05 -22.14
C PHE A 47 15.86 9.14 -20.83
N LEU A 48 14.71 9.82 -20.85
CA LEU A 48 13.84 9.95 -19.69
C LEU A 48 13.31 8.60 -19.19
N GLN A 49 12.99 7.66 -20.10
CA GLN A 49 12.52 6.31 -19.74
C GLN A 49 13.58 5.46 -19.03
N HIS A 50 14.86 5.63 -19.37
CA HIS A 50 15.96 4.92 -18.70
C HIS A 50 16.48 5.63 -17.45
N GLY A 51 16.05 6.87 -17.21
CA GLY A 51 16.42 7.64 -16.03
C GLY A 51 15.88 7.03 -14.74
N THR A 52 16.66 7.14 -13.66
CA THR A 52 16.23 6.75 -12.31
C THR A 52 15.97 7.97 -11.44
N LEU A 53 14.89 7.92 -10.67
CA LEU A 53 14.52 8.96 -9.70
C LEU A 53 15.08 8.69 -8.30
N VAL A 54 15.77 7.55 -8.13
CA VAL A 54 16.42 7.17 -6.87
C VAL A 54 17.50 8.21 -6.53
N GLY A 55 17.43 8.75 -5.31
CA GLY A 55 18.34 9.81 -4.85
C GLY A 55 17.94 11.24 -5.24
N LEU A 56 16.98 11.42 -6.15
CA LEU A 56 16.48 12.75 -6.54
C LEU A 56 15.27 13.18 -5.72
N LEU A 57 14.39 12.23 -5.43
CA LEU A 57 13.20 12.48 -4.64
C LEU A 57 13.53 12.57 -3.14
N PRO A 58 12.71 13.28 -2.35
CA PRO A 58 12.80 13.21 -0.89
C PRO A 58 12.80 11.75 -0.45
N VAL A 59 13.65 11.42 0.53
CA VAL A 59 13.71 10.06 1.08
C VAL A 59 12.32 9.65 1.55
N PRO A 60 11.78 8.51 1.09
CA PRO A 60 10.50 8.04 1.57
C PRO A 60 10.59 7.82 3.08
N HIS A 61 9.52 8.15 3.79
CA HIS A 61 9.47 7.86 5.23
C HIS A 61 9.74 6.37 5.46
N PRO A 62 10.34 5.98 6.60
CA PRO A 62 10.55 4.58 6.91
C PRO A 62 9.26 3.78 6.79
N ILE A 63 9.32 2.61 6.15
CA ILE A 63 8.21 1.66 6.14
C ILE A 63 8.14 1.02 7.52
N LEU A 64 7.15 1.41 8.30
CA LEU A 64 6.91 0.84 9.62
C LEU A 64 6.07 -0.43 9.48
N ILE A 65 6.71 -1.60 9.52
CA ILE A 65 5.99 -2.88 9.55
C ILE A 65 5.27 -3.01 10.89
N ARG A 66 3.94 -2.99 10.86
CA ARG A 66 3.10 -3.28 12.03
C ARG A 66 2.94 -4.79 12.15
N LYS A 67 3.57 -5.40 13.17
CA LYS A 67 3.31 -6.80 13.50
C LYS A 67 1.88 -6.93 14.04
N TYR A 68 1.20 -8.00 13.66
CA TYR A 68 -0.08 -8.35 14.28
C TYR A 68 0.06 -8.40 15.81
N GLN A 69 -0.88 -7.77 16.50
CA GLN A 69 -1.00 -7.82 17.95
C GLN A 69 -2.29 -8.55 18.28
N ALA A 70 -2.17 -9.63 19.04
CA ALA A 70 -3.33 -10.36 19.52
C ALA A 70 -4.20 -9.40 20.34
N ASN A 71 -5.50 -9.43 20.08
CA ASN A 71 -6.48 -8.66 20.82
C ASN A 71 -7.65 -9.56 21.23
N SER A 72 -8.38 -9.14 22.26
CA SER A 72 -9.49 -9.91 22.83
C SER A 72 -10.53 -10.31 21.78
N GLY A 73 -10.83 -9.42 20.83
CA GLY A 73 -11.74 -9.70 19.71
C GLY A 73 -11.25 -10.85 18.84
N THR A 74 -10.01 -10.81 18.40
CA THR A 74 -9.40 -11.88 17.59
C THR A 74 -9.24 -13.19 18.35
N THR A 75 -8.90 -13.15 19.64
CA THR A 75 -8.84 -14.36 20.47
C THR A 75 -10.22 -14.99 20.62
N THR A 76 -11.26 -14.18 20.80
CA THR A 76 -12.65 -14.65 20.93
C THR A 76 -13.13 -15.24 19.62
N TRP A 77 -12.91 -14.53 18.51
CA TRP A 77 -13.24 -15.03 17.17
C TRP A 77 -12.53 -16.34 16.86
N PHE A 78 -11.22 -16.41 17.12
CA PHE A 78 -10.42 -17.61 16.87
C PHE A 78 -10.88 -18.78 17.72
N ARG A 79 -11.16 -18.54 19.01
CA ARG A 79 -11.69 -19.57 19.91
C ARG A 79 -13.04 -20.10 19.42
N THR A 80 -13.98 -19.21 19.07
CA THR A 80 -15.30 -19.61 18.56
C THR A 80 -15.17 -20.39 17.25
N TYR A 81 -14.33 -19.93 16.33
CA TYR A 81 -14.06 -20.61 15.08
C TYR A 81 -13.49 -22.01 15.31
N MET A 82 -12.47 -22.13 16.16
CA MET A 82 -11.85 -23.42 16.51
C MET A 82 -12.86 -24.40 17.11
N TRP A 83 -13.71 -23.96 18.04
CA TRP A 83 -14.78 -24.79 18.59
C TRP A 83 -15.82 -25.18 17.53
N GLY A 84 -16.15 -24.29 16.58
CA GLY A 84 -17.00 -24.62 15.44
C GLY A 84 -16.40 -25.70 14.54
N VAL A 85 -15.09 -25.64 14.26
CA VAL A 85 -14.40 -26.67 13.47
C VAL A 85 -14.37 -28.01 14.20
N ILE A 86 -14.07 -28.01 15.51
CA ILE A 86 -14.06 -29.23 16.32
C ILE A 86 -15.47 -29.85 16.35
N TYR A 87 -16.50 -29.03 16.55
CA TYR A 87 -17.90 -29.49 16.50
C TYR A 87 -18.23 -30.16 15.18
N LEU A 88 -18.06 -29.45 14.05
CA LEU A 88 -18.48 -29.94 12.73
C LEU A 88 -17.74 -31.20 12.28
N ARG A 89 -16.47 -31.36 12.66
CA ARG A 89 -15.66 -32.52 12.25
C ARG A 89 -15.85 -33.76 13.10
N ASN A 90 -16.43 -33.62 14.29
CA ASN A 90 -16.52 -34.70 15.26
C ASN A 90 -17.95 -34.92 15.74
N VAL A 91 -18.93 -34.77 14.83
CA VAL A 91 -20.34 -35.09 15.11
C VAL A 91 -20.55 -36.61 15.09
N ASP A 92 -19.97 -37.30 14.10
CA ASP A 92 -20.07 -38.75 13.96
C ASP A 92 -18.77 -39.34 13.36
N PRO A 93 -17.99 -40.13 14.13
CA PRO A 93 -18.21 -40.45 15.54
C PRO A 93 -17.92 -39.23 16.46
N PRO A 94 -18.63 -39.10 17.59
CA PRO A 94 -18.34 -38.07 18.58
C PRO A 94 -16.92 -38.18 19.16
N ILE A 95 -16.15 -37.08 19.19
CA ILE A 95 -14.79 -37.07 19.77
C ILE A 95 -14.78 -37.29 21.29
N TRP A 96 -15.88 -36.98 21.97
CA TRP A 96 -16.07 -37.15 23.41
C TRP A 96 -16.90 -38.39 23.76
N TYR A 97 -16.74 -39.46 22.98
CA TYR A 97 -17.38 -40.75 23.26
C TYR A 97 -16.98 -41.26 24.67
N ASP A 98 -17.97 -41.76 25.42
CA ASP A 98 -17.80 -42.24 26.80
C ASP A 98 -17.34 -41.17 27.83
N THR A 99 -17.67 -39.90 27.58
CA THR A 99 -17.50 -38.82 28.56
C THR A 99 -18.82 -38.09 28.81
N ASP A 100 -18.89 -37.32 29.89
CA ASP A 100 -20.05 -36.48 30.20
C ASP A 100 -20.20 -35.24 29.27
N VAL A 101 -19.21 -34.98 28.40
CA VAL A 101 -19.20 -33.81 27.51
C VAL A 101 -20.07 -34.07 26.30
N LYS A 102 -21.17 -33.32 26.18
CA LYS A 102 -22.11 -33.38 25.04
C LYS A 102 -22.13 -32.07 24.28
N LEU A 103 -21.84 -32.15 22.99
CA LEU A 103 -22.07 -31.04 22.07
C LEU A 103 -23.56 -31.00 21.68
N PHE A 104 -24.15 -29.82 21.56
CA PHE A 104 -25.57 -29.65 21.23
C PHE A 104 -25.78 -28.54 20.22
N GLU A 105 -26.85 -28.67 19.44
CA GLU A 105 -27.33 -27.59 18.58
C GLU A 105 -28.19 -26.62 19.40
N ILE A 106 -27.88 -25.33 19.32
CA ILE A 106 -28.76 -24.30 19.87
C ILE A 106 -29.91 -24.12 18.89
N GLN A 107 -31.05 -24.76 19.14
CA GLN A 107 -32.28 -24.42 18.42
C GLN A 107 -32.73 -23.02 18.84
N ARG A 108 -32.82 -22.10 17.88
CA ARG A 108 -33.50 -20.82 18.09
C ARG A 108 -34.98 -21.02 17.78
N VAL A 109 -35.82 -20.81 18.80
CA VAL A 109 -37.28 -20.67 18.65
C VAL A 109 -37.59 -19.35 17.95
#